data_AF-A0A085WX09-F1
#
_entry.id   AF-A0A085WX09-F1
#
_cell.length_a   1.000
_cell.length_b   1.000
_cell.length_c   1.000
_cell.angle_alpha   90.00
_cell.angle_beta   90.00
_cell.angle_gamma   90.00
#
_symmetry.space_group_name_H-M   'P 1'
#
loop_
_entity.id
_entity.type
_entity.pdbx_description
1 polymer ?
#
loop_
_entity_poly.entity_id
_entity_poly.type
_entity_poly.pdbx_seq_one_letter_code
_entity_poly.pdbx_strand_id
1 'polypeptide(L)'
;MHCGSSRLLPSWLFVVLWSVACGGDPAPGNQPPTLMGPTTQTAQVNSGAPVALTLRATDQDGDALTYTWTQMPASPAGTFTDASSATPTWTSPWVTSPQRFALKVSVSDGKGGTVSGTLNVDVAPPVPQNRPPTVAASITGPSTLLAGDTGTFSLTASDPDGDPLTWSWTQWAPATQGTFVGSTTLSSAQWFSPVLSTQTSFTLSVTVTDGQNPGVTRTVTVPVSVPHYTDVQRTWEAVPCTSCHGSSGGVNLRSGASYGNLVNVNATACDLKRVVPGDPNNSALVLKMEGNACGPRMPSNNQAYFDDNPGMVVQVRSWILAGASNN
;
A
#
# COMPACT_ATOMS: atom_id res chain seq x y z
N MET A 1 -88.39 -55.43 37.23
CA MET A 1 -87.63 -56.69 37.29
C MET A 1 -87.75 -57.38 35.93
N HIS A 2 -86.61 -57.72 35.29
CA HIS A 2 -86.31 -58.86 34.37
C HIS A 2 -87.46 -59.49 33.54
N CYS A 3 -87.37 -59.94 32.29
CA CYS A 3 -86.34 -60.13 31.26
C CYS A 3 -87.05 -60.74 30.00
N GLY A 4 -86.39 -60.79 28.83
CA GLY A 4 -86.67 -61.74 27.72
C GLY A 4 -87.43 -61.15 26.50
N SER A 5 -86.80 -60.88 25.35
CA SER A 5 -86.22 -61.76 24.31
C SER A 5 -87.26 -62.50 23.44
N SER A 6 -87.33 -62.18 22.14
CA SER A 6 -87.19 -63.14 21.01
C SER A 6 -87.50 -62.50 19.65
N ARG A 7 -86.78 -62.99 18.63
CA ARG A 7 -86.71 -62.58 17.22
C ARG A 7 -87.91 -63.10 16.39
N LEU A 8 -88.25 -62.46 15.26
CA LEU A 8 -88.10 -62.99 13.88
C LEU A 8 -88.85 -62.12 12.81
N LEU A 9 -88.06 -61.71 11.80
CA LEU A 9 -88.29 -61.34 10.38
C LEU A 9 -89.69 -61.02 9.81
N PRO A 10 -89.76 -60.06 8.87
CA PRO A 10 -90.71 -60.16 7.77
C PRO A 10 -90.10 -60.00 6.36
N SER A 11 -90.70 -60.78 5.46
CA SER A 11 -91.17 -60.43 4.11
C SER A 11 -90.20 -59.82 3.08
N TRP A 12 -90.00 -60.58 1.99
CA TRP A 12 -89.34 -60.13 0.76
C TRP A 12 -90.32 -59.27 -0.06
N LEU A 13 -90.00 -57.99 -0.25
CA LEU A 13 -90.64 -57.12 -1.24
C LEU A 13 -89.59 -56.69 -2.27
N PHE A 14 -89.76 -57.11 -3.52
CA PHE A 14 -88.94 -56.66 -4.64
C PHE A 14 -89.23 -55.17 -4.91
N VAL A 15 -88.24 -54.30 -4.66
CA VAL A 15 -88.22 -52.92 -5.14
C VAL A 15 -87.19 -52.86 -6.27
N VAL A 16 -87.68 -52.69 -7.50
CA VAL A 16 -86.84 -52.32 -8.65
C VAL A 16 -86.51 -50.84 -8.48
N LEU A 17 -85.32 -50.54 -7.96
CA LEU A 17 -84.73 -49.21 -7.97
C LEU A 17 -84.22 -48.91 -9.38
N TRP A 18 -84.91 -48.02 -10.09
CA TRP A 18 -84.34 -47.30 -11.23
C TRP A 18 -83.23 -46.38 -10.69
N SER A 19 -81.97 -46.80 -10.83
CA SER A 19 -80.84 -45.89 -10.70
C SER A 19 -80.80 -44.99 -11.93
N VAL A 20 -81.26 -43.75 -11.75
CA VAL A 20 -81.00 -42.63 -12.66
C VAL A 20 -79.48 -42.44 -12.70
N ALA A 21 -78.85 -42.87 -13.79
CA ALA A 21 -77.48 -42.49 -14.09
C ALA A 21 -77.51 -41.02 -14.55
N CYS A 22 -77.01 -40.12 -13.71
CA CYS A 22 -76.71 -38.75 -14.10
C CYS A 22 -75.74 -38.76 -15.28
N GLY A 23 -76.06 -38.02 -16.34
CA GLY A 23 -75.06 -37.62 -17.33
C GLY A 23 -73.94 -36.87 -16.61
N GLY A 24 -72.70 -37.28 -16.85
CA GLY A 24 -71.54 -36.58 -16.30
C GLY A 24 -71.49 -35.15 -16.82
N ASP A 25 -71.44 -34.19 -15.91
CA ASP A 25 -71.03 -32.83 -16.23
C ASP A 25 -69.69 -32.89 -16.99
N PRO A 26 -69.50 -32.10 -18.06
CA PRO A 26 -68.20 -32.00 -18.70
C PRO A 26 -67.19 -31.53 -17.64
N ALA A 27 -66.05 -32.23 -17.57
CA ALA A 27 -64.97 -31.86 -16.66
C ALA A 27 -64.66 -30.35 -16.79
N PRO A 28 -64.37 -29.64 -15.69
CA PRO A 28 -63.97 -28.24 -15.73
C PRO A 28 -62.84 -28.03 -16.75
N GLY A 29 -62.86 -26.90 -17.47
CA GLY A 29 -61.77 -26.56 -18.39
C GLY A 29 -60.46 -26.34 -17.65
N ASN A 30 -59.34 -26.57 -18.33
CA ASN A 30 -57.98 -26.41 -17.80
C ASN A 30 -57.74 -25.01 -17.22
N GLN A 31 -57.14 -24.94 -16.04
CA GLN A 31 -56.80 -23.73 -15.32
C GLN A 31 -55.29 -23.47 -15.43
N PRO A 32 -54.86 -22.23 -15.69
CA PRO A 32 -53.43 -21.93 -15.81
C PRO A 32 -52.71 -22.05 -14.47
N PRO A 33 -51.40 -22.33 -14.48
CA PRO A 33 -50.60 -22.37 -13.25
C PRO A 33 -50.57 -21.02 -12.53
N THR A 34 -50.41 -21.07 -11.21
CA THR A 34 -50.16 -19.90 -10.36
C THR A 34 -48.68 -19.82 -9.99
N LEU A 35 -48.10 -18.61 -9.94
CA LEU A 35 -46.68 -18.38 -9.69
C LEU A 35 -46.46 -17.40 -8.54
N MET A 36 -45.57 -17.75 -7.61
CA MET A 36 -45.03 -16.88 -6.57
C MET A 36 -43.51 -16.78 -6.76
N GLY A 37 -43.03 -15.57 -7.07
CA GLY A 37 -41.65 -15.30 -7.48
C GLY A 37 -41.53 -14.99 -8.98
N PRO A 38 -40.31 -15.05 -9.56
CA PRO A 38 -39.05 -15.47 -8.95
C PRO A 38 -38.46 -14.46 -7.95
N THR A 39 -37.70 -14.96 -6.97
CA THR A 39 -36.98 -14.17 -5.96
C THR A 39 -35.53 -14.64 -5.79
N THR A 40 -34.71 -13.78 -5.18
CA THR A 40 -33.32 -14.06 -4.78
C THR A 40 -33.03 -13.35 -3.45
N GLN A 41 -32.00 -13.81 -2.73
CA GLN A 41 -31.46 -13.09 -1.57
C GLN A 41 -30.50 -11.95 -1.97
N THR A 42 -29.90 -12.03 -3.16
CA THR A 42 -28.88 -11.07 -3.62
C THR A 42 -29.18 -10.62 -5.05
N ALA A 43 -29.59 -9.36 -5.21
CA ALA A 43 -29.91 -8.76 -6.50
C ALA A 43 -28.80 -7.82 -7.04
N GLN A 44 -27.67 -7.72 -6.34
CA GLN A 44 -26.47 -6.97 -6.75
C GLN A 44 -25.26 -7.90 -6.62
N VAL A 45 -24.59 -8.21 -7.73
CA VAL A 45 -23.46 -9.15 -7.72
C VAL A 45 -22.33 -8.67 -8.64
N ASN A 46 -21.12 -9.21 -8.44
CA ASN A 46 -20.03 -9.02 -9.39
C ASN A 46 -20.14 -10.02 -10.57
N SER A 47 -19.45 -9.72 -11.66
CA SER A 47 -19.28 -10.65 -12.79
C SER A 47 -18.82 -12.03 -12.34
N GLY A 48 -19.39 -13.10 -12.91
CA GLY A 48 -19.08 -14.48 -12.57
C GLY A 48 -19.67 -15.00 -11.25
N ALA A 49 -20.40 -14.18 -10.49
CA ALA A 49 -21.01 -14.60 -9.24
C ALA A 49 -22.28 -15.44 -9.47
N PRO A 50 -22.52 -16.48 -8.65
CA PRO A 50 -23.77 -17.25 -8.67
C PRO A 50 -24.91 -16.53 -7.94
N VAL A 51 -26.12 -16.64 -8.48
CA VAL A 51 -27.37 -16.13 -7.93
C VAL A 51 -28.37 -17.27 -7.84
N ALA A 52 -28.67 -17.72 -6.62
CA ALA A 52 -29.66 -18.75 -6.37
C ALA A 52 -31.08 -18.16 -6.56
N LEU A 53 -31.87 -18.78 -7.44
CA LEU A 53 -33.22 -18.36 -7.76
C LEU A 53 -34.23 -19.27 -7.05
N THR A 54 -35.28 -18.68 -6.50
CA THR A 54 -36.38 -19.42 -5.89
C THR A 54 -37.71 -18.97 -6.48
N LEU A 55 -38.55 -19.93 -6.86
CA LEU A 55 -39.95 -19.70 -7.21
C LEU A 55 -40.81 -20.86 -6.68
N ARG A 56 -42.09 -20.59 -6.47
CA ARG A 56 -43.09 -21.63 -6.20
C ARG A 56 -44.20 -21.51 -7.25
N ALA A 57 -44.48 -22.61 -7.95
CA ALA A 57 -45.59 -22.69 -8.89
C ALA A 57 -46.52 -23.84 -8.50
N THR A 58 -47.83 -23.65 -8.67
CA THR A 58 -48.85 -24.66 -8.37
C THR A 58 -49.93 -24.66 -9.44
N ASP A 59 -50.40 -25.85 -9.77
CA ASP A 59 -51.49 -26.11 -10.70
C ASP A 59 -52.69 -26.71 -9.95
N GLN A 60 -53.91 -26.22 -10.22
CA GLN A 60 -55.11 -26.69 -9.50
C GLN A 60 -55.66 -28.00 -10.07
N ASP A 61 -55.39 -28.28 -11.34
CA ASP A 61 -55.83 -29.50 -12.02
C ASP A 61 -54.82 -30.65 -11.78
N GLY A 62 -53.66 -30.33 -11.20
CA GLY A 62 -52.61 -31.29 -10.84
C GLY A 62 -51.66 -31.61 -12.00
N ASP A 63 -51.66 -30.77 -13.04
CA ASP A 63 -50.83 -30.95 -14.22
C ASP A 63 -49.33 -30.75 -13.92
N ALA A 64 -48.49 -31.47 -14.67
CA ALA A 64 -47.04 -31.37 -14.53
C ALA A 64 -46.53 -30.05 -15.11
N LEU A 65 -45.75 -29.31 -14.32
CA LEU A 65 -45.24 -28.00 -14.70
C LEU A 65 -43.87 -28.08 -15.38
N THR A 66 -43.72 -27.37 -16.49
CA THR A 66 -42.44 -27.18 -17.20
C THR A 66 -41.96 -25.74 -17.04
N TYR A 67 -40.67 -25.55 -16.73
CA TYR A 67 -40.05 -24.25 -16.55
C TYR A 67 -39.13 -23.91 -17.71
N THR A 68 -39.04 -22.63 -18.06
CA THR A 68 -38.08 -22.13 -19.05
C THR A 68 -37.52 -20.79 -18.61
N TRP A 69 -36.24 -20.79 -18.27
CA TRP A 69 -35.51 -19.58 -17.87
C TRP A 69 -34.80 -18.93 -19.05
N THR A 70 -34.87 -17.60 -19.10
CA THR A 70 -34.20 -16.75 -20.07
C THR A 70 -33.62 -15.51 -19.38
N GLN A 71 -32.67 -14.85 -20.03
CA GLN A 71 -32.13 -13.57 -19.56
C GLN A 71 -32.28 -12.49 -20.62
N MET A 72 -32.40 -11.24 -20.17
CA MET A 72 -32.36 -10.04 -21.01
C MET A 72 -31.44 -9.00 -20.37
N PRO A 73 -30.48 -8.42 -21.11
CA PRO A 73 -30.17 -8.71 -22.51
C PRO A 73 -29.57 -10.11 -22.71
N ALA A 74 -29.69 -10.62 -23.94
CA ALA A 74 -29.20 -11.96 -24.29
C ALA A 74 -27.66 -12.04 -24.35
N SER A 75 -26.98 -10.91 -24.54
CA SER A 75 -25.52 -10.82 -24.57
C SER A 75 -25.03 -9.67 -23.67
N PRO A 76 -23.94 -9.87 -22.88
CA PRO A 76 -23.24 -11.14 -22.70
C PRO A 76 -24.12 -12.17 -21.94
N ALA A 77 -23.96 -13.45 -22.27
CA ALA A 77 -24.82 -14.53 -21.76
C ALA A 77 -24.28 -15.10 -20.43
N GLY A 78 -25.11 -15.09 -19.39
CA GLY A 78 -24.90 -15.88 -18.19
C GLY A 78 -25.35 -17.33 -18.37
N THR A 79 -25.15 -18.16 -17.36
CA THR A 79 -25.47 -19.60 -17.43
C THR A 79 -26.36 -20.02 -16.27
N PHE A 80 -27.43 -20.77 -16.56
CA PHE A 80 -28.25 -21.42 -15.54
C PHE A 80 -27.73 -22.84 -15.29
N THR A 81 -27.69 -23.28 -14.03
CA THR A 81 -27.34 -24.69 -13.70
C THR A 81 -28.33 -25.68 -14.33
N ASP A 82 -29.61 -25.31 -14.36
CA ASP A 82 -30.67 -26.03 -15.06
C ASP A 82 -31.82 -25.06 -15.40
N ALA A 83 -31.88 -24.59 -16.65
CA ALA A 83 -32.91 -23.64 -17.09
C ALA A 83 -34.35 -24.21 -17.10
N SER A 84 -34.53 -25.50 -16.79
CA SER A 84 -35.81 -26.19 -16.67
C SER A 84 -36.23 -26.49 -15.22
N SER A 85 -35.40 -26.10 -14.23
CA SER A 85 -35.70 -26.26 -12.80
C SER A 85 -36.52 -25.09 -12.25
N ALA A 86 -37.29 -25.35 -11.19
CA ALA A 86 -37.96 -24.31 -10.40
C ALA A 86 -36.95 -23.46 -9.61
N THR A 87 -35.81 -24.04 -9.20
CA THR A 87 -34.82 -23.35 -8.35
C THR A 87 -33.40 -23.45 -8.92
N PRO A 88 -33.13 -22.91 -10.12
CA PRO A 88 -31.78 -22.92 -10.66
C PRO A 88 -30.90 -21.87 -9.98
N THR A 89 -29.59 -22.03 -10.18
CA THR A 89 -28.63 -20.95 -9.94
C THR A 89 -28.26 -20.33 -11.28
N TRP A 90 -28.41 -19.01 -11.39
CA TRP A 90 -27.89 -18.24 -12.53
C TRP A 90 -26.51 -17.69 -12.20
N THR A 91 -25.52 -17.97 -13.03
CA THR A 91 -24.17 -17.39 -12.91
C THR A 91 -24.06 -16.21 -13.85
N SER A 92 -23.71 -15.04 -13.32
CA SER A 92 -23.67 -13.81 -14.09
C SER A 92 -22.58 -13.85 -15.17
N PRO A 93 -22.81 -13.22 -16.33
CA PRO A 93 -21.77 -13.05 -17.34
C PRO A 93 -20.69 -12.08 -16.89
N TRP A 94 -19.59 -12.04 -17.64
CA TRP A 94 -18.61 -10.97 -17.54
C TRP A 94 -19.11 -9.71 -18.25
N VAL A 95 -19.13 -8.59 -17.52
CA VAL A 95 -19.48 -7.27 -18.06
C VAL A 95 -18.32 -6.30 -17.87
N THR A 96 -18.20 -5.31 -18.77
CA THR A 96 -17.16 -4.26 -18.71
C THR A 96 -17.66 -2.95 -18.09
N SER A 97 -18.96 -2.86 -17.83
CA SER A 97 -19.62 -1.72 -17.17
C SER A 97 -20.82 -2.23 -16.37
N PRO A 98 -21.28 -1.50 -15.34
CA PRO A 98 -22.47 -1.89 -14.58
C PRO A 98 -23.67 -2.14 -15.50
N GLN A 99 -24.32 -3.29 -15.35
CA GLN A 99 -25.37 -3.73 -16.26
C GLN A 99 -26.47 -4.49 -15.51
N ARG A 100 -27.73 -4.16 -15.83
CA ARG A 100 -28.91 -4.86 -15.31
C ARG A 100 -29.30 -6.03 -16.21
N PHE A 101 -29.52 -7.19 -15.61
CA PHE A 101 -30.08 -8.39 -16.25
C PHE A 101 -31.46 -8.71 -15.68
N ALA A 102 -32.43 -8.87 -16.57
CA ALA A 102 -33.76 -9.37 -16.26
C ALA A 102 -33.80 -10.88 -16.52
N LEU A 103 -33.94 -11.67 -15.46
CA LEU A 103 -34.11 -13.12 -15.51
C LEU A 103 -35.61 -13.44 -15.55
N LYS A 104 -36.07 -13.97 -16.67
CA LYS A 104 -37.48 -14.28 -16.90
C LYS A 104 -37.69 -15.79 -16.89
N VAL A 105 -38.65 -16.25 -16.09
CA VAL A 105 -39.14 -17.63 -16.09
C VAL A 105 -40.52 -17.70 -16.73
N SER A 106 -40.74 -18.68 -17.60
CA SER A 106 -42.05 -19.08 -18.09
C SER A 106 -42.39 -20.46 -17.55
N VAL A 107 -43.61 -20.64 -17.03
CA VAL A 107 -44.12 -21.91 -16.48
C VAL A 107 -45.35 -22.32 -17.28
N SER A 108 -45.40 -23.57 -17.75
CA SER A 108 -46.54 -24.12 -18.51
C SER A 108 -47.01 -25.45 -17.93
N ASP A 109 -48.32 -25.69 -17.99
CA ASP A 109 -48.99 -26.96 -17.64
C ASP A 109 -49.01 -28.00 -18.79
N GLY A 110 -48.57 -27.63 -20.00
CA GLY A 110 -48.67 -28.49 -21.18
C GLY A 110 -50.09 -28.75 -21.70
N LYS A 111 -51.10 -28.08 -21.12
CA LYS A 111 -52.53 -28.14 -21.45
C LYS A 111 -53.09 -26.82 -21.99
N GLY A 112 -52.24 -25.78 -22.07
CA GLY A 112 -52.54 -24.50 -22.70
C GLY A 112 -52.47 -23.32 -21.73
N GLY A 113 -52.25 -23.56 -20.44
CA GLY A 113 -51.99 -22.53 -19.45
C GLY A 113 -50.51 -22.19 -19.33
N THR A 114 -50.24 -20.89 -19.20
CA THR A 114 -48.88 -20.36 -18.99
C THR A 114 -48.88 -19.17 -18.06
N VAL A 115 -47.84 -19.04 -17.23
CA VAL A 115 -47.58 -17.86 -16.39
C VAL A 115 -46.09 -17.51 -16.44
N SER A 116 -45.74 -16.24 -16.29
CA SER A 116 -44.34 -15.80 -16.30
C SER A 116 -44.02 -14.84 -15.16
N GLY A 117 -42.76 -14.84 -14.72
CA GLY A 117 -42.24 -13.90 -13.74
C GLY A 117 -40.86 -13.40 -14.14
N THR A 118 -40.47 -12.23 -13.64
CA THR A 118 -39.19 -11.58 -13.95
C THR A 118 -38.52 -11.11 -12.67
N LEU A 119 -37.21 -11.34 -12.58
CA LEU A 119 -36.35 -10.83 -11.51
C LEU A 119 -35.20 -10.02 -12.11
N ASN A 120 -34.94 -8.83 -11.58
CA ASN A 120 -33.80 -8.02 -12.00
C ASN A 120 -32.60 -8.27 -11.08
N VAL A 121 -31.42 -8.43 -11.69
CA VAL A 121 -30.13 -8.54 -11.02
C VAL A 121 -29.19 -7.51 -11.65
N ASP A 122 -28.61 -6.63 -10.84
CA ASP A 122 -27.54 -5.74 -11.32
C ASP A 122 -26.18 -6.42 -11.15
N VAL A 123 -25.40 -6.41 -12.22
CA VAL A 123 -24.08 -7.01 -12.29
C VAL A 123 -23.05 -5.90 -12.46
N ALA A 124 -22.11 -5.83 -11.53
CA ALA A 124 -20.96 -4.96 -11.61
C ALA A 124 -19.81 -5.65 -12.39
N PRO A 125 -19.00 -4.89 -13.13
CA PRO A 125 -17.75 -5.41 -13.68
C PRO A 125 -16.83 -5.86 -12.52
N PRO A 126 -15.88 -6.76 -12.79
CA PRO A 126 -14.84 -7.08 -11.82
C PRO A 126 -14.08 -5.81 -11.45
N VAL A 127 -13.81 -5.62 -10.17
CA VAL A 127 -12.88 -4.56 -9.73
C VAL A 127 -11.49 -4.97 -10.19
N PRO A 128 -10.76 -4.12 -10.96
CA PRO A 128 -9.37 -4.39 -11.30
C PRO A 128 -8.57 -4.64 -10.02
N GLN A 129 -7.77 -5.72 -9.98
CA GLN A 129 -6.84 -5.91 -8.88
C GLN A 129 -5.67 -4.95 -9.02
N ASN A 130 -5.30 -4.28 -7.92
CA ASN A 130 -4.14 -3.42 -7.91
C ASN A 130 -2.86 -4.21 -8.15
N ARG A 131 -2.02 -3.74 -9.06
CA ARG A 131 -0.72 -4.34 -9.36
C ARG A 131 0.34 -3.54 -8.62
N PRO A 132 1.28 -4.22 -7.94
CA PRO A 132 2.30 -3.54 -7.16
C PRO A 132 3.23 -2.69 -8.04
N PRO A 133 3.91 -1.68 -7.47
CA PRO A 133 4.82 -0.84 -8.22
C PRO A 133 6.05 -1.61 -8.72
N THR A 134 6.52 -1.25 -9.90
CA THR A 134 7.80 -1.71 -10.45
C THR A 134 8.90 -0.78 -9.99
N VAL A 135 9.83 -1.28 -9.17
CA VAL A 135 10.92 -0.49 -8.56
C VAL A 135 12.28 -0.98 -9.07
N ALA A 136 13.13 -0.04 -9.47
CA ALA A 136 14.48 -0.34 -9.94
C ALA A 136 15.28 -1.18 -8.91
N ALA A 137 16.22 -1.98 -9.43
CA ALA A 137 16.97 -2.93 -8.61
C ALA A 137 17.98 -2.26 -7.66
N SER A 138 18.52 -1.11 -8.05
CA SER A 138 19.59 -0.42 -7.34
C SER A 138 19.29 1.07 -7.19
N ILE A 139 19.68 1.62 -6.05
CA ILE A 139 19.70 3.06 -5.80
C ILE A 139 20.91 3.68 -6.51
N THR A 140 20.71 4.83 -7.16
CA THR A 140 21.79 5.64 -7.74
C THR A 140 22.30 6.64 -6.70
N GLY A 141 23.61 6.81 -6.59
CA GLY A 141 24.22 7.75 -5.67
C GLY A 141 25.75 7.66 -5.67
N PRO A 142 26.43 8.44 -4.81
CA PRO A 142 27.88 8.36 -4.67
C PRO A 142 28.31 6.99 -4.12
N SER A 143 29.44 6.48 -4.62
CA SER A 143 30.02 5.21 -4.17
C SER A 143 30.81 5.34 -2.86
N THR A 144 31.24 6.55 -2.50
CA THR A 144 31.94 6.88 -1.25
C THR A 144 31.62 8.32 -0.86
N LEU A 145 31.69 8.64 0.43
CA LEU A 145 31.60 10.01 0.94
C LEU A 145 32.74 10.32 1.90
N LEU A 146 33.02 11.60 2.12
CA LEU A 146 33.82 12.06 3.26
C LEU A 146 32.88 12.46 4.41
N ALA A 147 33.31 12.28 5.66
CA ALA A 147 32.53 12.77 6.81
C ALA A 147 32.27 14.28 6.68
N GLY A 148 31.01 14.70 6.80
CA GLY A 148 30.59 16.09 6.55
C GLY A 148 30.17 16.40 5.12
N ASP A 149 30.25 15.46 4.19
CA ASP A 149 29.67 15.62 2.85
C ASP A 149 28.18 15.28 2.83
N THR A 150 27.46 15.83 1.86
CA THR A 150 26.09 15.45 1.51
C THR A 150 26.08 14.62 0.24
N GLY A 151 25.55 13.39 0.31
CA GLY A 151 25.28 12.56 -0.86
C GLY A 151 23.84 12.71 -1.34
N THR A 152 23.64 12.81 -2.66
CA THR A 152 22.30 12.72 -3.27
C THR A 152 22.06 11.30 -3.75
N PHE A 153 20.97 10.69 -3.29
CA PHE A 153 20.56 9.33 -3.65
C PHE A 153 19.20 9.38 -4.35
N SER A 154 19.03 8.59 -5.41
CA SER A 154 17.80 8.52 -6.17
C SER A 154 17.45 7.10 -6.59
N LEU A 155 16.15 6.85 -6.74
CA LEU A 155 15.63 5.56 -7.18
C LEU A 155 14.46 5.81 -8.14
N THR A 156 14.35 4.99 -9.18
CA THR A 156 13.25 5.07 -10.14
C THR A 156 12.21 3.98 -9.86
N ALA A 157 10.95 4.33 -10.01
CA ALA A 157 9.81 3.42 -9.87
C ALA A 157 8.64 3.91 -10.73
N SER A 158 7.76 2.98 -11.10
CA SER A 158 6.54 3.25 -11.85
C SER A 158 5.42 2.33 -11.39
N ASP A 159 4.19 2.82 -11.42
CA ASP A 159 3.01 2.01 -11.10
C ASP A 159 2.28 1.59 -12.39
N PRO A 160 1.97 0.29 -12.58
CA PRO A 160 1.26 -0.18 -13.77
C PRO A 160 -0.18 0.33 -13.89
N ASP A 161 -0.84 0.66 -12.78
CA ASP A 161 -2.21 1.16 -12.70
C ASP A 161 -2.28 2.69 -12.66
N GLY A 162 -1.11 3.34 -12.54
CA GLY A 162 -0.99 4.81 -12.52
C GLY A 162 -1.21 5.39 -11.12
N ASP A 163 -1.16 4.56 -10.09
CA ASP A 163 -1.30 5.01 -8.71
C ASP A 163 -0.14 5.94 -8.30
N PRO A 164 -0.41 6.94 -7.45
CA PRO A 164 0.62 7.82 -6.94
C PRO A 164 1.56 7.07 -5.98
N LEU A 165 2.86 7.15 -6.24
CA LEU A 165 3.86 6.49 -5.41
C LEU A 165 4.31 7.35 -4.24
N THR A 166 4.34 6.74 -3.05
CA THR A 166 4.91 7.30 -1.84
C THR A 166 6.29 6.69 -1.57
N TRP A 167 7.24 7.55 -1.18
CA TRP A 167 8.63 7.17 -0.90
C TRP A 167 8.92 7.37 0.59
N SER A 168 9.83 6.57 1.14
CA SER A 168 10.30 6.72 2.52
C SER A 168 11.78 6.38 2.61
N TRP A 169 12.63 7.40 2.64
CA TRP A 169 14.07 7.27 2.84
C TRP A 169 14.42 7.21 4.33
N THR A 170 15.23 6.22 4.71
CA THR A 170 15.72 6.05 6.08
C THR A 170 17.16 5.54 6.09
N GLN A 171 17.83 5.66 7.24
CA GLN A 171 19.11 4.99 7.48
C GLN A 171 18.85 3.75 8.32
N TRP A 172 19.20 2.58 7.78
CA TRP A 172 19.04 1.30 8.45
C TRP A 172 20.17 1.02 9.45
N ALA A 173 21.41 1.31 9.06
CA ALA A 173 22.59 1.04 9.86
C ALA A 173 23.74 2.00 9.50
N PRO A 174 24.73 2.19 10.40
CA PRO A 174 24.74 1.79 11.81
C PRO A 174 23.76 2.63 12.64
N ALA A 175 23.74 2.42 13.96
CA ALA A 175 22.93 3.23 14.88
C ALA A 175 23.36 4.71 14.95
N THR A 176 24.65 4.99 14.74
CA THR A 176 25.15 6.35 14.53
C THR A 176 24.50 6.94 13.29
N GLN A 177 23.66 7.96 13.46
CA GLN A 177 22.85 8.53 12.38
C GLN A 177 23.60 9.65 11.65
N GLY A 178 23.53 9.64 10.30
CA GLY A 178 23.60 10.86 9.51
C GLY A 178 22.27 11.59 9.51
N THR A 179 22.10 12.57 8.62
CA THR A 179 20.89 13.39 8.59
C THR A 179 20.36 13.50 7.17
N PHE A 180 19.10 13.15 6.95
CA PHE A 180 18.46 13.47 5.68
C PHE A 180 18.18 14.98 5.61
N VAL A 181 18.55 15.59 4.48
CA VAL A 181 18.38 17.01 4.21
C VAL A 181 17.21 17.18 3.25
N GLY A 182 16.26 18.04 3.62
CA GLY A 182 15.06 18.27 2.83
C GLY A 182 14.04 17.13 2.95
N SER A 183 13.36 16.81 1.84
CA SER A 183 12.30 15.79 1.83
C SER A 183 12.85 14.37 1.76
N THR A 184 12.27 13.47 2.55
CA THR A 184 12.51 12.02 2.52
C THR A 184 11.39 11.24 1.83
N THR A 185 10.45 11.95 1.18
CA THR A 185 9.24 11.37 0.58
C THR A 185 9.18 11.50 -0.94
N LEU A 186 10.31 11.82 -1.57
CA LEU A 186 10.47 11.94 -3.02
C LEU A 186 11.35 10.81 -3.59
N SER A 187 11.40 10.70 -4.91
CA SER A 187 12.26 9.75 -5.65
C SER A 187 13.76 10.01 -5.48
N SER A 188 14.12 11.17 -4.94
CA SER A 188 15.48 11.56 -4.59
C SER A 188 15.51 12.13 -3.18
N ALA A 189 16.55 11.78 -2.41
CA ALA A 189 16.81 12.34 -1.09
C ALA A 189 18.29 12.69 -0.94
N GLN A 190 18.58 13.69 -0.12
CA GLN A 190 19.94 14.07 0.24
C GLN A 190 20.25 13.58 1.65
N TRP A 191 21.44 13.02 1.87
CA TRP A 191 21.87 12.49 3.15
C TRP A 191 23.24 13.08 3.51
N PHE A 192 23.27 13.80 4.63
CA PHE A 192 24.44 14.46 5.21
C PHE A 192 25.13 13.53 6.20
N SER A 193 26.42 13.28 5.97
CA SER A 193 27.23 12.37 6.75
C SER A 193 27.60 12.96 8.13
N PRO A 194 27.57 12.16 9.21
CA PRO A 194 27.89 12.64 10.55
C PRO A 194 29.40 12.73 10.82
N VAL A 195 29.75 13.17 12.03
CA VAL A 195 31.12 13.13 12.57
C VAL A 195 31.56 11.69 12.80
N LEU A 196 32.78 11.34 12.39
CA LEU A 196 33.33 9.98 12.50
C LEU A 196 34.76 9.97 13.03
N SER A 197 35.10 8.96 13.83
CA SER A 197 36.46 8.67 14.29
C SER A 197 37.18 7.61 13.43
N THR A 198 36.43 6.77 12.73
CA THR A 198 36.93 5.73 11.84
C THR A 198 36.05 5.61 10.60
N GLN A 199 36.60 5.12 9.49
CA GLN A 199 35.83 4.82 8.30
C GLN A 199 34.66 3.91 8.65
N THR A 200 33.45 4.29 8.24
CA THR A 200 32.21 3.61 8.61
C THR A 200 31.32 3.46 7.39
N SER A 201 30.75 2.27 7.18
CA SER A 201 29.79 2.05 6.10
C SER A 201 28.36 2.24 6.60
N PHE A 202 27.60 3.09 5.90
CA PHE A 202 26.20 3.38 6.20
C PHE A 202 25.31 2.66 5.22
N THR A 203 24.25 2.03 5.71
CA THR A 203 23.21 1.42 4.88
C THR A 203 21.99 2.32 4.89
N LEU A 204 21.73 2.95 3.76
CA LEU A 204 20.52 3.72 3.51
C LEU A 204 19.47 2.81 2.89
N SER A 205 18.20 3.07 3.17
CA SER A 205 17.08 2.35 2.58
C SER A 205 16.02 3.30 2.07
N VAL A 206 15.31 2.88 1.04
CA VAL A 206 14.12 3.55 0.54
C VAL A 206 13.02 2.52 0.32
N THR A 207 11.83 2.81 0.84
CA THR A 207 10.62 2.03 0.60
C THR A 207 9.69 2.80 -0.33
N VAL A 208 9.18 2.13 -1.36
CA VAL A 208 8.23 2.69 -2.33
C VAL A 208 6.92 1.91 -2.26
N THR A 209 5.78 2.60 -2.17
CA THR A 209 4.45 1.98 -2.08
C THR A 209 3.41 2.80 -2.83
N ASP A 210 2.41 2.12 -3.35
CA ASP A 210 1.17 2.66 -3.93
C ASP A 210 0.05 2.85 -2.87
N GLY A 211 0.28 2.43 -1.62
CA GLY A 211 -0.69 2.46 -0.53
C GLY A 211 -1.73 1.33 -0.53
N GLN A 212 -1.72 0.46 -1.54
CA GLN A 212 -2.66 -0.66 -1.68
C GLN A 212 -1.95 -2.03 -1.59
N ASN A 213 -0.71 -2.10 -2.03
CA ASN A 213 0.15 -3.27 -1.98
C ASN A 213 1.31 -3.06 -0.97
N PRO A 214 1.92 -4.16 -0.47
CA PRO A 214 3.11 -4.06 0.36
C PRO A 214 4.22 -3.26 -0.34
N GLY A 215 4.86 -2.35 0.39
CA GLY A 215 5.94 -1.53 -0.14
C GLY A 215 7.16 -2.36 -0.54
N VAL A 216 7.87 -1.91 -1.58
CA VAL A 216 9.12 -2.49 -2.05
C VAL A 216 10.28 -1.68 -1.48
N THR A 217 11.16 -2.35 -0.73
CA THR A 217 12.34 -1.71 -0.11
C THR A 217 13.61 -2.03 -0.90
N ARG A 218 14.44 -1.00 -1.10
CA ARG A 218 15.81 -1.12 -1.61
C ARG A 218 16.79 -0.54 -0.60
N THR A 219 18.01 -1.05 -0.62
CA THR A 219 19.10 -0.59 0.23
C THR A 219 20.34 -0.25 -0.60
N VAL A 220 21.17 0.64 -0.08
CA VAL A 220 22.49 0.96 -0.62
C VAL A 220 23.47 1.13 0.54
N THR A 221 24.66 0.59 0.39
CA THR A 221 25.74 0.78 1.35
C THR A 221 26.72 1.82 0.82
N VAL A 222 26.94 2.88 1.59
CA VAL A 222 27.88 3.95 1.29
C VAL A 222 29.00 3.97 2.36
N PRO A 223 30.25 3.67 2.00
CA PRO A 223 31.40 3.90 2.87
C PRO A 223 31.67 5.39 3.02
N VAL A 224 31.79 5.84 4.27
CA VAL A 224 32.17 7.20 4.62
C VAL A 224 33.56 7.17 5.26
N SER A 225 34.49 7.91 4.65
CA SER A 225 35.87 8.02 5.11
C SER A 225 36.04 9.16 6.11
N VAL A 226 37.03 9.02 6.99
CA VAL A 226 37.46 10.12 7.86
C VAL A 226 38.35 11.07 7.05
N PRO A 227 38.23 12.39 7.24
CA PRO A 227 39.09 13.37 6.58
C PRO A 227 40.56 13.22 6.94
N HIS A 228 41.41 13.37 5.92
CA HIS A 228 42.85 13.56 6.06
C HIS A 228 43.18 15.02 6.35
N TYR A 229 44.42 15.31 6.72
CA TYR A 229 44.80 16.71 6.97
C TYR A 229 44.67 17.57 5.72
N THR A 230 44.90 17.00 4.54
CA THR A 230 44.69 17.71 3.27
C THR A 230 43.24 18.18 3.06
N ASP A 231 42.26 17.45 3.60
CA ASP A 231 40.85 17.86 3.51
C ASP A 231 40.57 19.02 4.47
N VAL A 232 41.09 18.93 5.69
CA VAL A 232 41.05 20.01 6.69
C VAL A 232 41.77 21.26 6.20
N GLN A 233 42.88 21.11 5.48
CA GLN A 233 43.63 22.22 4.89
C GLN A 233 42.76 23.03 3.92
N ARG A 234 41.88 22.36 3.14
CA ARG A 234 40.96 23.06 2.23
C ARG A 234 39.96 23.94 2.97
N THR A 235 39.59 23.61 4.21
CA THR A 235 38.76 24.50 5.05
C THR A 235 39.43 25.86 5.25
N TRP A 236 40.75 25.90 5.47
CA TRP A 236 41.47 27.15 5.69
C TRP A 236 41.65 27.98 4.42
N GLU A 237 41.63 27.32 3.26
CA GLU A 237 41.76 27.95 1.94
C GLU A 237 40.41 28.45 1.42
N ALA A 238 39.32 27.76 1.76
CA ALA A 238 37.96 28.13 1.39
C ALA A 238 37.42 29.32 2.21
N VAL A 239 37.89 29.48 3.44
CA VAL A 239 37.55 30.61 4.31
C VAL A 239 38.62 31.70 4.13
N PRO A 240 38.32 33.00 4.22
CA PRO A 240 39.32 34.05 4.37
C PRO A 240 40.15 33.96 5.67
N CYS A 241 40.20 32.80 6.34
CA CYS A 241 41.04 32.52 7.49
C CYS A 241 42.51 32.86 7.20
N THR A 242 43.02 32.53 6.01
CA THR A 242 44.41 32.84 5.64
C THR A 242 44.68 34.32 5.42
N SER A 243 43.66 35.16 5.22
CA SER A 243 43.82 36.62 5.17
C SER A 243 44.05 37.24 6.55
N CYS A 244 43.51 36.64 7.61
CA CYS A 244 43.69 37.09 9.00
C CYS A 244 44.76 36.29 9.76
N HIS A 245 44.99 35.03 9.38
CA HIS A 245 45.93 34.07 9.97
C HIS A 245 46.95 33.58 8.93
N GLY A 246 47.64 34.54 8.32
CA GLY A 246 48.82 34.31 7.48
C GLY A 246 50.13 34.34 8.28
N SER A 247 51.27 34.42 7.59
CA SER A 247 52.61 34.46 8.19
C SER A 247 52.85 35.59 9.20
N SER A 248 52.02 36.64 9.18
CA SER A 248 52.08 37.81 10.08
C SER A 248 51.09 37.75 11.26
N GLY A 249 50.20 36.75 11.34
CA GLY A 249 49.07 36.70 12.27
C GLY A 249 49.23 35.77 13.49
N GLY A 250 50.45 35.35 13.84
CA GLY A 250 50.75 34.47 14.98
C GLY A 250 50.29 33.00 14.84
N VAL A 251 49.51 32.69 13.81
CA VAL A 251 49.13 31.35 13.37
C VAL A 251 49.24 31.33 11.84
N ASN A 252 50.12 30.51 11.28
CA ASN A 252 50.24 30.39 9.83
C ASN A 252 49.38 29.23 9.33
N LEU A 253 48.23 29.54 8.72
CA LEU A 253 47.30 28.52 8.18
C LEU A 253 47.57 28.16 6.70
N ARG A 254 48.68 28.61 6.11
CA ARG A 254 49.06 28.21 4.75
C ARG A 254 49.47 26.74 4.70
N SER A 255 49.20 26.12 3.56
CA SER A 255 49.59 24.74 3.27
C SER A 255 51.08 24.51 3.58
N GLY A 256 51.38 23.39 4.23
CA GLY A 256 52.72 23.01 4.69
C GLY A 256 53.13 23.57 6.06
N ALA A 257 52.49 24.62 6.58
CA ALA A 257 52.81 25.21 7.89
C ALA A 257 51.69 25.04 8.94
N SER A 258 50.45 24.99 8.47
CA SER A 258 49.22 24.93 9.26
C SER A 258 49.19 23.81 10.30
N TYR A 259 49.61 22.60 9.96
CA TYR A 259 49.54 21.45 10.89
C TYR A 259 50.30 21.72 12.19
N GLY A 260 51.58 22.09 12.08
CA GLY A 260 52.46 22.37 13.22
C GLY A 260 52.06 23.63 13.99
N ASN A 261 51.23 24.48 13.41
CA ASN A 261 50.65 25.65 14.09
C ASN A 261 49.36 25.31 14.85
N LEU A 262 48.72 24.18 14.58
CA LEU A 262 47.42 23.82 15.16
C LEU A 262 47.53 22.69 16.19
N VAL A 263 48.20 21.59 15.85
CA VAL A 263 48.15 20.37 16.66
C VAL A 263 49.07 20.47 17.88
N ASN A 264 48.54 20.25 19.08
CA ASN A 264 49.24 20.32 20.36
C ASN A 264 49.87 21.70 20.71
N VAL A 265 49.52 22.76 19.97
CA VAL A 265 49.97 24.13 20.22
C VAL A 265 48.99 24.84 21.16
N ASN A 266 49.48 25.61 22.14
CA ASN A 266 48.62 26.38 23.03
C ASN A 266 47.83 27.45 22.25
N ALA A 267 46.54 27.58 22.56
CA ALA A 267 45.74 28.70 22.10
C ALA A 267 46.15 29.96 22.88
N THR A 268 46.17 31.11 22.22
CA THR A 268 46.45 32.40 22.88
C THR A 268 45.20 33.00 23.54
N ALA A 269 44.01 32.58 23.09
CA ALA A 269 42.74 33.13 23.54
C ALA A 269 42.14 32.39 24.75
N CYS A 270 42.67 31.23 25.13
CA CYS A 270 42.19 30.42 26.24
C CYS A 270 43.24 29.37 26.67
N ASP A 271 43.05 28.77 27.84
CA ASP A 271 43.93 27.72 28.39
C ASP A 271 43.62 26.33 27.81
N LEU A 272 43.64 26.21 26.48
CA LEU A 272 43.46 24.96 25.76
C LEU A 272 44.50 24.83 24.65
N LYS A 273 44.68 23.62 24.12
CA LYS A 273 45.37 23.45 22.84
C LYS A 273 44.45 23.89 21.70
N ARG A 274 45.04 24.44 20.63
CA ARG A 274 44.34 24.79 19.39
C ARG A 274 43.64 23.55 18.81
N VAL A 275 44.37 22.44 18.73
CA VAL A 275 43.84 21.10 18.47
C VAL A 275 44.41 20.11 19.48
N VAL A 276 43.52 19.35 20.13
CA VAL A 276 43.83 18.19 20.98
C VAL A 276 43.48 16.92 20.18
N PRO A 277 44.46 16.13 19.72
CA PRO A 277 44.20 14.85 19.07
C PRO A 277 43.24 13.96 19.87
N GLY A 278 42.20 13.46 19.20
CA GLY A 278 41.16 12.60 19.80
C GLY A 278 40.07 13.35 20.57
N ASP A 279 40.19 14.66 20.79
CA ASP A 279 39.25 15.42 21.61
C ASP A 279 38.81 16.74 20.94
N PRO A 280 37.82 16.68 20.03
CA PRO A 280 37.30 17.88 19.37
C PRO A 280 36.60 18.83 20.34
N ASN A 281 36.03 18.33 21.45
CA ASN A 281 35.27 19.17 22.38
C ASN A 281 36.19 20.02 23.27
N ASN A 282 37.43 19.59 23.51
CA ASN A 282 38.46 20.38 24.19
C ASN A 282 39.48 21.02 23.23
N SER A 283 39.19 21.04 21.93
CA SER A 283 40.01 21.72 20.93
C SER A 283 39.52 23.16 20.70
N ALA A 284 40.36 24.15 21.01
CA ALA A 284 39.98 25.57 20.88
C ALA A 284 39.54 25.95 19.45
N LEU A 285 40.07 25.28 18.42
CA LEU A 285 39.67 25.47 17.03
C LEU A 285 38.17 25.19 16.82
N VAL A 286 37.69 24.02 17.24
CA VAL A 286 36.28 23.60 17.10
C VAL A 286 35.38 24.54 17.90
N LEU A 287 35.76 24.82 19.16
CA LEU A 287 35.01 25.72 20.04
C LEU A 287 34.82 27.12 19.42
N LYS A 288 35.82 27.63 18.70
CA LYS A 288 35.73 28.92 18.01
C LYS A 288 34.98 28.85 16.68
N MET A 289 35.04 27.76 15.93
CA MET A 289 34.23 27.58 14.72
C MET A 289 32.73 27.52 15.06
N GLU A 290 32.40 26.86 16.16
CA GLU A 290 31.02 26.72 16.66
C GLU A 290 30.54 27.95 17.47
N GLY A 291 31.46 28.80 17.92
CA GLY A 291 31.13 29.97 18.74
C GLY A 291 30.81 29.62 20.20
N ASN A 292 31.24 28.45 20.67
CA ASN A 292 30.92 27.91 22.00
C ASN A 292 31.86 28.42 23.11
N ALA A 293 33.14 28.70 22.81
CA ALA A 293 34.12 29.19 23.78
C ALA A 293 35.41 29.70 23.12
N CYS A 294 36.42 30.05 23.93
CA CYS A 294 37.77 30.43 23.50
C CYS A 294 37.87 31.73 22.67
N GLY A 295 37.04 32.72 23.02
CA GLY A 295 37.03 34.06 22.41
C GLY A 295 35.95 34.19 21.31
N PRO A 296 36.03 35.25 20.48
CA PRO A 296 35.03 35.48 19.42
C PRO A 296 34.98 34.32 18.42
N ARG A 297 33.76 34.03 17.94
CA ARG A 297 33.51 33.04 16.90
C ARG A 297 34.31 33.35 15.63
N MET A 298 34.89 32.31 15.04
CA MET A 298 35.60 32.40 13.76
C MET A 298 34.69 31.96 12.60
N PRO A 299 34.82 32.59 11.42
CA PRO A 299 35.67 33.74 11.14
C PRO A 299 35.03 35.05 11.65
N SER A 300 35.86 35.98 12.14
CA SER A 300 35.37 37.20 12.82
C SER A 300 34.60 38.15 11.91
N ASN A 301 34.87 38.12 10.61
CA ASN A 301 34.19 38.93 9.59
C ASN A 301 32.90 38.28 9.04
N ASN A 302 32.63 37.01 9.34
CA ASN A 302 31.39 36.33 9.00
C ASN A 302 31.10 35.18 9.98
N GLN A 303 30.45 35.50 11.10
CA GLN A 303 30.19 34.51 12.15
C GLN A 303 29.22 33.39 11.74
N ALA A 304 28.41 33.60 10.69
CA ALA A 304 27.45 32.61 10.19
C ALA A 304 28.10 31.59 9.23
N TYR A 305 29.33 31.82 8.77
CA TYR A 305 29.96 31.03 7.72
C TYR A 305 29.91 29.51 7.98
N PHE A 306 30.22 29.07 9.20
CA PHE A 306 30.21 27.64 9.54
C PHE A 306 28.81 27.07 9.81
N ASP A 307 27.81 27.92 10.09
CA ASP A 307 26.40 27.49 10.13
C ASP A 307 25.89 27.23 8.72
N ASP A 308 26.29 28.05 7.76
CA ASP A 308 25.96 27.89 6.34
C ASP A 308 26.78 26.77 5.67
N ASN A 309 27.91 26.38 6.28
CA ASN A 309 28.83 25.34 5.78
C ASN A 309 29.14 24.29 6.86
N PRO A 310 28.12 23.59 7.40
CA PRO A 310 28.27 22.70 8.55
C PRO A 310 29.20 21.51 8.28
N GLY A 311 29.30 21.09 7.01
CA GLY A 311 30.20 20.03 6.57
C GLY A 311 31.67 20.29 6.93
N MET A 312 32.11 21.55 6.89
CA MET A 312 33.50 21.90 7.25
C MET A 312 33.79 21.67 8.74
N VAL A 313 32.82 21.97 9.62
CA VAL A 313 32.96 21.70 11.06
C VAL A 313 32.99 20.19 11.31
N VAL A 314 32.11 19.44 10.63
CA VAL A 314 32.08 17.96 10.72
C VAL A 314 33.40 17.36 10.24
N GLN A 315 33.97 17.87 9.15
CA GLN A 315 35.26 17.42 8.65
C GLN A 315 36.38 17.64 9.68
N VAL A 316 36.51 18.87 10.20
CA VAL A 316 37.51 19.21 11.22
C VAL A 316 37.32 18.37 12.48
N ARG A 317 36.08 18.22 12.97
CA ARG A 317 35.77 17.38 14.13
C ARG A 317 36.16 15.93 13.91
N SER A 318 35.84 15.37 12.74
CA SER A 318 36.11 13.97 12.42
C SER A 318 37.61 13.70 12.36
N TRP A 319 38.37 14.58 11.71
CA TRP A 319 39.84 14.49 11.68
C TRP A 319 40.45 14.57 13.08
N ILE A 320 39.98 15.50 13.93
CA ILE A 320 40.47 15.60 15.32
C ILE A 320 40.13 14.33 16.09
N LEU A 321 38.88 13.87 16.01
CA LEU A 321 38.40 12.69 16.73
C LEU A 321 39.15 11.42 16.31
N ALA A 322 39.60 11.33 15.06
CA ALA A 322 40.44 10.26 14.55
C ALA A 322 41.93 10.38 14.92
N GLY A 323 42.31 11.35 15.74
CA GLY A 323 43.67 11.52 16.26
C GLY A 323 44.48 12.62 15.58
N ALA A 324 43.87 13.48 14.75
CA ALA A 324 44.52 14.65 14.15
C ALA A 324 45.86 14.33 13.45
N SER A 325 45.92 13.27 12.66
CA SER A 325 47.13 12.85 11.95
C SER A 325 47.54 13.85 10.86
N ASN A 326 48.85 14.00 10.63
CA ASN A 326 49.40 14.72 9.48
C ASN A 326 49.65 13.75 8.32
N ASN A 327 48.59 13.37 7.63
CA ASN A 327 48.58 12.36 6.58
C ASN A 327 47.99 12.89 5.28
#